data_AF-A0A4Y2L4I8-F1
#
_entry.id   AF-A0A4Y2L4I8-F1
#
_cell.length_a   1.000
_cell.length_b   1.000
_cell.length_c   1.000
_cell.angle_alpha   90.00
_cell.angle_beta   90.00
_cell.angle_gamma   90.00
#
_symmetry.space_group_name_H-M   'P 1'
#
loop_
_entity.id
_entity.type
_entity.pdbx_description
1 polymer ?
#
loop_
_entity_poly.entity_id
_entity_poly.type
_entity_poly.pdbx_seq_one_letter_code
_entity_poly.pdbx_strand_id
1 'polypeptide(L)'
;MANSFSNCLSIDLVKGPVSGIHRKIKKIPLLTPNVTKLSCGYNLEDENKNLVEFGIGGICNLCLDKNFKQLIYKRGGVPKVIKCLSSEREETVLSAITTLMFLIYPESKADITTASVIDCMLRFKESGNRRISNLASVFLQDYCTSDQIQNAKILSSTYSSSHASVSGT
;
A
#
# COMPACT_ATOMS: atom_id res chain seq x y z
N MET A 1 -26.49 26.37 -3.05
CA MET A 1 -25.96 25.22 -2.29
C MET A 1 -25.07 24.39 -3.22
N ALA A 2 -23.95 24.98 -3.62
CA ALA A 2 -22.95 24.38 -4.51
C ALA A 2 -21.64 25.16 -4.32
N ASN A 3 -20.51 24.48 -4.51
CA ASN A 3 -19.13 24.98 -4.56
C ASN A 3 -18.33 24.86 -3.24
N SER A 4 -17.53 23.80 -3.13
CA SER A 4 -16.07 23.92 -2.90
C SER A 4 -15.38 22.54 -2.94
N PHE A 5 -15.12 22.00 -4.13
CA PHE A 5 -14.20 20.86 -4.33
C PHE A 5 -13.42 21.04 -5.63
N SER A 6 -12.73 22.16 -5.79
CA SER A 6 -11.97 22.45 -7.03
C SER A 6 -10.48 22.76 -6.84
N ASN A 7 -9.87 22.50 -5.67
CA ASN A 7 -8.47 22.89 -5.42
C ASN A 7 -7.54 21.74 -4.97
N CYS A 8 -7.58 20.61 -5.67
CA CYS A 8 -6.47 19.65 -5.60
C CYS A 8 -5.91 19.41 -7.00
N LEU A 9 -4.64 19.76 -7.19
CA LEU A 9 -3.80 19.72 -8.40
C LEU A 9 -3.88 20.94 -9.33
N SER A 10 -3.18 22.02 -8.94
CA SER A 10 -2.53 22.87 -9.94
C SER A 10 -1.16 22.27 -10.27
N ILE A 11 -1.09 21.55 -11.39
CA ILE A 11 0.17 21.18 -12.06
C ILE A 11 0.47 22.30 -13.04
N ASP A 12 1.30 23.27 -12.64
CA ASP A 12 1.80 24.27 -13.59
C ASP A 12 2.96 23.66 -14.39
N LEU A 13 2.64 23.24 -15.62
CA LEU A 13 3.62 22.87 -16.65
C LEU A 13 4.36 24.13 -17.11
N VAL A 14 5.56 24.39 -16.57
CA VAL A 14 6.44 25.43 -17.10
C VAL A 14 7.05 24.94 -18.41
N LYS A 15 6.59 25.48 -19.55
CA LYS A 15 7.24 25.29 -20.86
C LYS A 15 8.49 26.18 -20.92
N GLY A 16 9.67 25.57 -20.86
CA GLY A 16 10.96 26.20 -21.18
C GLY A 16 11.58 25.55 -22.43
N PRO A 17 12.41 26.28 -23.21
CA PRO A 17 12.93 25.80 -24.48
C PRO A 17 14.03 24.76 -24.27
N VAL A 18 13.91 23.66 -25.04
CA VAL A 18 14.92 22.67 -25.46
C VAL A 18 16.09 22.33 -24.52
N SER A 19 16.15 21.02 -24.21
CA SER A 19 17.19 20.25 -23.50
C SER A 19 16.99 20.10 -21.97
N GLY A 20 16.54 18.90 -21.58
CA GLY A 20 16.55 18.43 -20.19
C GLY A 20 15.21 18.54 -19.46
N ILE A 21 14.47 17.43 -19.37
CA ILE A 21 13.36 17.28 -18.42
C ILE A 21 13.97 17.16 -17.01
N HIS A 22 14.28 18.29 -16.38
CA HIS A 22 14.58 18.30 -14.95
C HIS A 22 13.29 18.49 -14.16
N ARG A 23 12.80 17.42 -13.53
CA ARG A 23 11.75 17.50 -12.51
C ARG A 23 12.31 18.25 -11.30
N LYS A 24 12.17 19.59 -11.26
CA LYS A 24 12.37 20.35 -10.03
C LYS A 24 11.19 20.07 -9.10
N ILE A 25 11.36 19.10 -8.20
CA ILE A 25 10.52 19.01 -7.01
C ILE A 25 10.83 20.27 -6.21
N LYS A 26 9.97 21.29 -6.29
CA LYS A 26 9.98 22.38 -5.32
C LYS A 26 9.79 21.71 -3.96
N LYS A 27 10.78 21.84 -3.07
CA LYS A 27 10.60 21.60 -1.64
C LYS A 27 9.37 22.42 -1.23
N ILE A 28 8.23 21.76 -1.11
CA ILE A 28 7.07 22.34 -0.43
C ILE A 28 7.60 22.59 0.98
N PRO A 29 7.56 23.83 1.48
CA PRO A 29 7.89 24.10 2.87
C PRO A 29 7.03 23.15 3.70
N LEU A 30 7.64 22.38 4.59
CA LEU A 30 6.92 21.57 5.57
C LEU A 30 6.12 22.55 6.42
N LEU A 31 4.90 22.81 5.96
CA LEU A 31 3.98 23.81 6.45
C LEU A 31 3.54 23.40 7.85
N THR A 32 3.73 24.34 8.77
CA THR A 32 3.02 24.62 10.03
C THR A 32 2.48 23.45 10.90
N PRO A 33 2.53 23.59 12.25
CA PRO A 33 2.01 22.60 13.20
C PRO A 33 0.49 22.32 13.11
N ASN A 34 -0.24 22.93 12.17
CA ASN A 34 -1.63 22.60 11.85
C ASN A 34 -1.77 21.52 10.75
N VAL A 35 -0.72 21.24 9.97
CA VAL A 35 -0.70 20.10 9.02
C VAL A 35 -0.42 18.78 9.76
N THR A 36 0.06 18.85 11.01
CA THR A 36 0.13 17.69 11.91
C THR A 36 -1.26 17.20 12.33
N LYS A 37 -2.31 18.00 12.14
CA LYS A 37 -3.72 17.58 12.28
C LYS A 37 -4.29 16.94 11.00
N LEU A 38 -3.64 17.11 9.85
CA LEU A 38 -3.85 16.25 8.67
C LEU A 38 -3.20 14.87 8.83
N SER A 39 -2.44 14.65 9.91
CA SER A 39 -1.83 13.36 10.23
C SER A 39 -2.83 12.30 10.77
N CYS A 40 -4.14 12.54 10.64
CA CYS A 40 -5.24 11.62 10.96
C CYS A 40 -6.25 11.49 9.79
N GLY A 41 -5.88 11.89 8.58
CA GLY A 41 -6.73 11.79 7.38
C GLY A 41 -6.55 10.50 6.58
N TYR A 42 -5.95 9.44 7.15
CA TYR A 42 -5.88 8.13 6.50
C TYR A 42 -7.21 7.42 6.71
N ASN A 43 -8.28 7.85 6.04
CA ASN A 43 -9.53 7.11 6.09
C ASN A 43 -9.44 5.86 5.19
N LEU A 44 -8.46 5.00 5.49
CA LEU A 44 -8.31 3.66 4.92
C LEU A 44 -9.39 2.70 5.46
N GLU A 45 -10.16 3.17 6.45
CA GLU A 45 -11.30 2.49 7.05
C GLU A 45 -12.62 3.20 6.71
N ASP A 46 -12.62 4.14 5.76
CA ASP A 46 -13.85 4.81 5.31
C ASP A 46 -14.77 3.79 4.62
N GLU A 47 -16.07 3.98 4.79
CA GLU A 47 -17.09 3.28 3.99
C GLU A 47 -17.01 3.75 2.53
N ASN A 48 -16.63 5.01 2.31
CA ASN A 48 -16.42 5.56 0.98
C ASN A 48 -15.15 5.01 0.35
N LYS A 49 -15.38 3.98 -0.46
CA LYS A 49 -14.46 3.37 -1.39
C LYS A 49 -13.54 4.39 -2.10
N ASN A 50 -14.04 5.52 -2.60
CA ASN A 50 -13.19 6.51 -3.28
C ASN A 50 -12.18 7.18 -2.33
N LEU A 51 -12.58 7.50 -1.10
CA LEU A 51 -11.69 8.11 -0.12
C LEU A 51 -10.56 7.16 0.30
N VAL A 52 -10.85 5.86 0.43
CA VAL A 52 -9.83 4.83 0.68
C VAL A 52 -8.81 4.80 -0.45
N GLU A 53 -9.26 4.84 -1.72
CA GLU A 53 -8.38 4.82 -2.89
C GLU A 53 -7.48 6.05 -2.96
N PHE A 54 -8.06 7.25 -2.83
CA PHE A 54 -7.28 8.48 -2.80
C PHE A 54 -6.31 8.52 -1.62
N GLY A 55 -6.75 8.02 -0.45
CA GLY A 55 -5.93 7.92 0.74
C GLY A 55 -4.69 7.06 0.51
N ILE A 56 -4.86 5.82 0.04
CA ILE A 56 -3.72 4.91 -0.17
C ILE A 56 -2.84 5.38 -1.34
N GLY A 57 -3.41 5.95 -2.40
CA GLY A 57 -2.64 6.52 -3.50
C GLY A 57 -1.77 7.70 -3.06
N GLY A 58 -2.31 8.57 -2.20
CA GLY A 58 -1.57 9.67 -1.57
C GLY A 58 -0.43 9.16 -0.68
N ILE A 59 -0.69 8.15 0.16
CA ILE A 59 0.33 7.52 1.00
C ILE A 59 1.45 6.94 0.15
N CYS A 60 1.11 6.18 -0.90
CA CYS A 60 2.07 5.55 -1.80
C CYS A 60 3.07 6.57 -2.36
N ASN A 61 2.58 7.73 -2.80
CA ASN A 61 3.41 8.80 -3.33
C ASN A 61 4.31 9.47 -2.26
N LEU A 62 3.79 9.65 -1.05
CA LEU A 62 4.51 10.31 0.06
C LEU A 62 5.51 9.38 0.75
N CYS A 63 5.30 8.07 0.67
CA CYS A 63 6.20 7.05 1.21
C CYS A 63 7.61 7.09 0.60
N LEU A 64 7.90 7.90 -0.42
CA LEU A 64 9.27 8.10 -0.89
C LEU A 64 10.14 8.92 0.09
N ASP A 65 9.53 9.69 1.00
CA ASP A 65 10.23 10.44 2.05
C ASP A 65 10.48 9.57 3.29
N LYS A 66 11.74 9.45 3.71
CA LYS A 66 12.16 8.65 4.87
C LYS A 66 11.48 9.07 6.18
N ASN A 67 11.26 10.38 6.38
CA ASN A 67 10.62 10.88 7.60
C ASN A 67 9.14 10.49 7.63
N PHE A 68 8.50 10.47 6.47
CA PHE A 68 7.10 10.07 6.33
C PHE A 68 6.90 8.57 6.55
N LYS A 69 7.81 7.73 6.02
CA LYS A 69 7.79 6.27 6.26
C LYS A 69 7.78 5.93 7.76
N GLN A 70 8.70 6.53 8.52
CA GLN A 70 8.79 6.29 9.97
C GLN A 70 7.54 6.79 10.70
N LEU A 71 6.96 7.91 10.27
CA LEU A 71 5.74 8.43 10.86
C LEU A 71 4.55 7.48 10.66
N ILE A 72 4.39 6.90 9.47
CA ILE A 72 3.34 5.91 9.18
C ILE A 72 3.51 4.68 10.08
N TYR A 73 4.72 4.14 10.15
CA TYR A 73 4.99 2.97 10.97
C TYR A 73 4.69 3.23 12.46
N LYS A 74 5.24 4.32 13.01
CA LYS A 74 5.02 4.71 14.42
C LYS A 74 3.56 4.97 14.78
N ARG A 75 2.73 5.33 13.80
CA ARG A 75 1.29 5.57 13.99
C ARG A 75 0.42 4.33 13.71
N GLY A 76 1.02 3.16 13.53
CA GLY A 76 0.26 1.92 13.28
C GLY A 76 -0.42 1.92 11.91
N GLY A 77 0.19 2.54 10.89
CA GLY A 77 -0.36 2.56 9.54
C GLY A 77 -0.27 1.22 8.80
N VAL A 78 0.70 0.36 9.14
CA VAL A 78 0.93 -0.92 8.47
C VAL A 78 -0.31 -1.84 8.47
N PRO A 79 -0.98 -2.11 9.61
CA PRO A 79 -2.21 -2.91 9.62
C PRO A 79 -3.32 -2.34 8.72
N LYS A 80 -3.44 -1.01 8.64
CA LYS A 80 -4.43 -0.34 7.80
C LYS A 80 -4.12 -0.53 6.31
N VAL A 81 -2.86 -0.44 5.93
CA VAL A 81 -2.42 -0.72 4.55
C VAL A 81 -2.62 -2.19 4.19
N ILE A 82 -2.34 -3.12 5.12
CA ILE A 82 -2.59 -4.56 4.90
C ILE A 82 -4.08 -4.81 4.65
N LYS A 83 -4.99 -4.15 5.38
CA LYS A 83 -6.45 -4.26 5.15
C LYS A 83 -6.85 -3.85 3.72
N CYS A 84 -6.16 -2.87 3.13
CA CYS A 84 -6.41 -2.44 1.75
C CYS A 84 -6.09 -3.51 0.69
N LEU A 85 -5.32 -4.56 1.03
CA LEU A 85 -5.09 -5.70 0.13
C LEU A 85 -6.38 -6.47 -0.16
N SER A 86 -7.34 -6.47 0.77
CA SER A 86 -8.65 -7.12 0.59
C SER A 86 -9.66 -6.28 -0.20
N SER A 87 -9.23 -5.15 -0.79
CA SER A 87 -10.10 -4.29 -1.58
C SER A 87 -10.49 -4.93 -2.91
N GLU A 88 -11.74 -4.74 -3.32
CA GLU A 88 -12.23 -5.11 -4.65
C GLU A 88 -11.65 -4.23 -5.78
N ARG A 89 -11.11 -3.05 -5.43
CA ARG A 89 -10.55 -2.11 -6.40
C ARG A 89 -9.07 -2.38 -6.63
N GLU A 90 -8.74 -2.74 -7.85
CA GLU A 90 -7.37 -3.07 -8.27
C GLU A 90 -6.37 -1.95 -7.98
N GLU A 91 -6.73 -0.69 -8.22
CA GLU A 91 -5.84 0.47 -7.95
C GLU A 91 -5.52 0.64 -6.46
N THR A 92 -6.48 0.29 -5.59
CA THR A 92 -6.28 0.28 -4.14
C THR A 92 -5.31 -0.84 -3.75
N VAL A 93 -5.46 -2.03 -4.34
CA VAL A 93 -4.57 -3.17 -4.09
C VAL A 93 -3.15 -2.87 -4.59
N LEU A 94 -3.00 -2.33 -5.80
CA LEU A 94 -1.71 -1.92 -6.37
C LEU A 94 -0.99 -0.90 -5.47
N SER A 95 -1.73 0.12 -5.03
CA SER A 95 -1.20 1.15 -4.13
C SER A 95 -0.81 0.57 -2.78
N ALA A 96 -1.59 -0.39 -2.25
CA ALA A 96 -1.30 -1.06 -1.00
C ALA A 96 -0.04 -1.93 -1.08
N ILE A 97 0.10 -2.78 -2.11
CA ILE A 97 1.30 -3.61 -2.32
C ILE A 97 2.54 -2.73 -2.39
N THR A 98 2.51 -1.69 -3.22
CA THR A 98 3.63 -0.76 -3.40
C THR A 98 3.96 -0.01 -2.12
N THR A 99 2.94 0.43 -1.37
CA THR A 99 3.12 1.08 -0.07
C THR A 99 3.80 0.15 0.93
N LEU A 100 3.41 -1.13 0.99
CA LEU A 100 4.08 -2.11 1.85
C LEU A 100 5.55 -2.27 1.46
N MET A 101 5.87 -2.38 0.16
CA MET A 101 7.27 -2.44 -0.31
C MET A 101 8.09 -1.22 0.16
N PHE A 102 7.51 -0.02 0.11
CA PHE A 102 8.19 1.19 0.58
C PHE A 102 8.33 1.25 2.10
N LEU A 103 7.40 0.65 2.84
CA LEU A 103 7.43 0.59 4.30
C LEU A 103 8.31 -0.54 4.82
N ILE A 104 8.87 -1.42 3.99
CA ILE A 104 9.81 -2.46 4.44
C ILE A 104 11.18 -1.84 4.75
N TYR A 105 11.56 -1.96 6.01
CA TYR A 105 12.89 -1.69 6.55
C TYR A 105 13.10 -2.60 7.78
N PRO A 106 14.31 -2.71 8.35
CA PRO A 106 14.63 -3.77 9.31
C PRO A 106 13.62 -3.96 10.45
N GLU A 107 13.11 -2.87 11.02
CA GLU A 107 12.17 -2.92 12.14
C GLU A 107 10.73 -3.28 11.72
N SER A 108 10.29 -2.91 10.52
CA SER A 108 8.92 -3.15 10.04
C SER A 108 8.75 -4.43 9.24
N LYS A 109 9.86 -5.04 8.79
CA LYS A 109 9.85 -6.17 7.87
C LYS A 109 9.01 -7.33 8.42
N ALA A 110 9.19 -7.68 9.69
CA ALA A 110 8.46 -8.78 10.33
C ALA A 110 6.93 -8.56 10.34
N ASP A 111 6.49 -7.32 10.55
CA ASP A 111 5.07 -6.94 10.57
C ASP A 111 4.43 -7.00 9.17
N ILE A 112 5.24 -6.81 8.12
CA ILE A 112 4.80 -6.77 6.73
C ILE A 112 4.89 -8.15 6.07
N THR A 113 5.91 -8.95 6.36
CA THR A 113 6.11 -10.30 5.78
C THR A 113 5.47 -11.40 6.64
N THR A 114 4.24 -11.17 7.11
CA THR A 114 3.47 -12.18 7.85
C THR A 114 2.92 -13.25 6.90
N ALA A 115 2.60 -14.44 7.44
CA ALA A 115 2.07 -15.54 6.63
C ALA A 115 0.81 -15.14 5.84
N SER A 116 -0.09 -14.33 6.44
CA SER A 116 -1.30 -13.84 5.79
C SER A 116 -1.01 -12.91 4.62
N VAL A 117 -0.03 -12.00 4.75
CA VAL A 117 0.37 -11.11 3.65
C VAL A 117 1.02 -11.92 2.53
N ILE A 118 1.90 -12.87 2.88
CA ILE A 118 2.55 -13.74 1.90
C ILE A 118 1.52 -14.57 1.13
N ASP A 119 0.50 -15.11 1.82
CA ASP A 119 -0.61 -15.82 1.16
C ASP A 119 -1.37 -14.92 0.18
N CYS A 120 -1.69 -13.68 0.57
CA CYS A 120 -2.28 -12.70 -0.35
C CYS A 120 -1.40 -12.49 -1.59
N MET A 121 -0.08 -12.34 -1.43
CA MET A 121 0.83 -12.16 -2.55
C MET A 121 0.91 -13.39 -3.44
N LEU A 122 0.86 -14.60 -2.88
CA LEU A 122 0.81 -15.83 -3.67
C LEU A 122 -0.47 -15.89 -4.52
N ARG A 123 -1.62 -15.50 -3.96
CA ARG A 123 -2.89 -15.40 -4.72
C ARG A 123 -2.84 -14.31 -5.79
N PHE A 124 -2.28 -13.14 -5.46
CA PHE A 124 -2.13 -12.03 -6.40
C PHE A 124 -1.17 -12.34 -7.56
N LYS A 125 -0.13 -13.13 -7.31
CA LYS A 125 0.77 -13.63 -8.34
C LYS A 125 0.03 -14.42 -9.42
N GLU A 126 -1.03 -15.13 -9.07
CA GLU A 126 -1.86 -15.89 -10.01
C GLU A 126 -3.06 -15.10 -10.56
N SER A 127 -3.21 -13.83 -10.19
CA SER A 127 -4.31 -13.00 -10.70
C SER A 127 -4.16 -12.70 -12.20
N GLY A 128 -5.30 -12.56 -12.89
CA GLY A 128 -5.34 -12.16 -14.30
C GLY A 128 -4.85 -10.72 -14.55
N ASN A 129 -4.74 -9.90 -13.49
CA ASN A 129 -4.20 -8.55 -13.60
C ASN A 129 -2.67 -8.59 -13.56
N ARG A 130 -2.07 -8.35 -14.72
CA ARG A 130 -0.62 -8.40 -14.91
C ARG A 130 0.15 -7.39 -14.06
N ARG A 131 -0.42 -6.23 -13.70
CA ARG A 131 0.24 -5.26 -12.80
C ARG A 131 0.33 -5.82 -11.39
N ILE A 132 -0.77 -6.36 -10.88
CA ILE A 132 -0.86 -6.97 -9.55
C ILE A 132 0.06 -8.20 -9.46
N SER A 133 -0.03 -9.10 -10.45
CA SER A 133 0.81 -10.31 -10.51
C SER A 133 2.31 -10.00 -10.52
N ASN A 134 2.73 -8.99 -11.29
CA ASN A 134 4.12 -8.56 -11.33
C ASN A 134 4.58 -7.99 -9.98
N LEU A 135 3.81 -7.08 -9.37
CA LEU A 135 4.18 -6.50 -8.07
C LEU A 135 4.24 -7.56 -6.97
N ALA A 136 3.28 -8.50 -6.95
CA ALA A 136 3.29 -9.59 -6.00
C ALA A 136 4.51 -10.52 -6.20
N SER A 137 4.90 -10.78 -7.45
CA SER A 137 6.10 -11.55 -7.76
C SER A 137 7.37 -10.87 -7.24
N VAL A 138 7.51 -9.56 -7.50
CA VAL A 138 8.64 -8.76 -7.00
C VAL A 138 8.65 -8.75 -5.47
N PHE A 139 7.50 -8.55 -4.83
CA PHE A 139 7.39 -8.56 -3.37
C PHE A 139 7.91 -9.87 -2.77
N LEU A 140 7.46 -11.00 -3.32
CA LEU A 140 7.86 -12.33 -2.85
C LEU A 140 9.35 -12.60 -3.08
N GLN A 141 9.93 -12.11 -4.19
CA GLN A 141 11.34 -12.31 -4.53
C GLN A 141 12.28 -11.45 -3.68
N ASP A 142 11.94 -10.18 -3.48
CA ASP A 142 12.86 -9.20 -2.89
C ASP A 142 12.78 -9.15 -1.35
N TYR A 143 11.63 -9.53 -0.77
CA TYR A 143 11.39 -9.32 0.66
C TYR A 143 11.13 -10.60 1.47
N CYS A 144 10.75 -11.70 0.83
CA CYS A 144 10.43 -12.95 1.52
C CYS A 144 11.50 -14.01 1.30
N THR A 145 11.74 -14.83 2.33
CA THR A 145 12.60 -16.03 2.22
C THR A 145 11.81 -17.23 1.73
N SER A 146 12.50 -18.22 1.16
CA SER A 146 11.88 -19.49 0.74
C SER A 146 11.13 -20.17 1.89
N ASP A 147 11.69 -20.15 3.11
CA ASP A 147 11.08 -20.75 4.29
C ASP A 147 9.77 -20.06 4.66
N GLN A 148 9.72 -18.72 4.63
CA GLN A 148 8.50 -17.97 4.88
C GLN A 148 7.41 -18.28 3.84
N ILE A 149 7.79 -18.40 2.56
CA ILE A 149 6.87 -18.75 1.48
C ILE A 149 6.34 -20.18 1.66
N GLN A 150 7.21 -21.13 2.00
CA GLN A 150 6.82 -22.52 2.25
C GLN A 150 5.89 -22.63 3.46
N ASN A 151 6.22 -21.96 4.56
CA ASN A 151 5.39 -21.93 5.76
C ASN A 151 3.98 -21.37 5.48
N ALA A 152 3.88 -20.28 4.70
CA ALA A 152 2.59 -19.72 4.30
C ALA A 152 1.75 -20.72 3.48
N LYS A 153 2.38 -21.45 2.55
CA LYS A 153 1.71 -22.50 1.73
C LYS A 153 1.23 -23.67 2.58
N ILE A 154 2.04 -24.11 3.55
CA ILE A 154 1.66 -25.21 4.45
C ILE A 154 0.43 -24.79 5.28
N LEU A 155 0.46 -23.58 5.85
CA LEU A 155 -0.66 -23.06 6.64
C LEU A 155 -1.96 -22.99 5.82
N SER A 156 -1.93 -22.46 4.59
CA SER A 156 -3.13 -22.38 3.75
C SER A 156 -3.69 -23.76 3.34
N SER A 157 -2.81 -24.75 3.11
CA SER A 157 -3.23 -26.13 2.86
C SER A 157 -3.87 -26.78 4.10
N THR A 158 -3.31 -26.54 5.29
CA THR A 158 -3.79 -27.14 6.55
C THR A 158 -5.19 -26.63 6.92
N TYR A 159 -5.46 -25.33 6.75
CA TYR A 159 -6.79 -24.75 6.98
C TYR A 159 -7.86 -25.32 6.03
N SER A 160 -7.46 -25.66 4.80
CA SER A 160 -8.37 -26.24 3.80
C SER A 160 -8.73 -27.69 4.14
N SER A 161 -7.80 -28.47 4.72
CA SER A 161 -8.04 -29.85 5.15
C SER A 161 -8.87 -29.95 6.44
N SER A 162 -8.76 -28.99 7.37
CA SER A 162 -9.55 -28.99 8.61
C SER A 162 -11.03 -28.61 8.43
N HIS A 163 -11.41 -28.01 7.30
CA HIS A 163 -12.82 -27.69 7.00
C HIS A 163 -13.56 -28.78 6.22
N ALA A 164 -12.85 -29.77 5.66
CA ALA A 164 -13.46 -30.89 4.95
C ALA A 164 -14.06 -31.96 5.89
N SER A 165 -13.73 -31.94 7.18
CA SER A 165 -14.18 -32.91 8.19
C SER A 165 -15.38 -32.46 9.05
N VAL A 166 -15.91 -31.24 8.86
CA VAL A 166 -17.04 -30.70 9.67
C VAL A 166 -18.40 -30.78 8.94
N SER A 167 -18.43 -31.16 7.67
CA SER A 167 -19.67 -31.25 6.87
C SER A 167 -20.33 -32.64 6.87
N GLY A 168 -20.09 -33.44 7.92
CA GLY A 168 -20.49 -34.85 7.95
C GLY A 168 -20.86 -35.34 9.35
N THR A 169 -21.86 -34.72 9.97
CA THR A 169 -22.72 -35.32 11.00
C THR A 169 -24.08 -34.65 10.99
#